data_AF-A0A0N5AI32-F1
#
_entry.id   AF-A0A0N5AI32-F1
#
_cell.length_a   1.000
_cell.length_b   1.000
_cell.length_c   1.000
_cell.angle_alpha   90.00
_cell.angle_beta   90.00
_cell.angle_gamma   90.00
#
_symmetry.space_group_name_H-M   'P 1'
#
loop_
_entity.id
_entity.type
_entity.pdbx_description
1 polymer ?
#
loop_
_entity_poly.entity_id
_entity_poly.type
_entity_poly.pdbx_seq_one_letter_code
_entity_poly.pdbx_strand_id
1 'polypeptide(L)'
;MMYSQSVLLLVTLITVLSSVNAFRQQTVGVKGQLICGNRSLANTQVKLWNKNKLGTDDQLAAIKTDANGNFKMEGGVGSVFGMNVVLKIYHDCDDGIKPCQRKVVLGIPNDYVSRSSNVQRYFDAGILNMQFKFPDEERSCIN
;
A
#
# COMPACT_ATOMS: atom_id res chain seq x y z
N MET A 1 18.68 40.76 -24.73
CA MET A 1 17.60 40.81 -23.70
C MET A 1 16.57 39.72 -23.92
N MET A 2 15.89 39.64 -25.08
CA MET A 2 14.82 38.65 -25.36
C MET A 2 15.17 37.19 -24.99
N TYR A 3 16.29 36.65 -25.46
CA TYR A 3 16.76 35.30 -25.10
C TYR A 3 16.89 35.05 -23.58
N SER A 4 17.32 36.06 -22.81
CA SER A 4 17.48 35.93 -21.35
C SER A 4 16.11 35.83 -20.65
N GLN A 5 15.11 36.60 -21.09
CA GLN A 5 13.73 36.45 -20.60
C GLN A 5 13.13 35.11 -20.99
N SER A 6 13.35 34.61 -22.22
CA SER A 6 12.85 33.30 -22.64
C SER A 6 13.48 32.15 -21.83
N VAL A 7 14.79 32.22 -21.54
CA VAL A 7 15.47 31.25 -20.67
C VAL A 7 14.95 31.33 -19.23
N LEU A 8 14.76 32.53 -18.68
CA LEU A 8 14.21 32.71 -17.33
C LEU A 8 12.78 32.14 -17.22
N LEU A 9 11.91 32.43 -18.19
CA LEU A 9 10.57 31.87 -18.29
C LEU A 9 10.60 30.34 -18.33
N LEU A 10 11.46 29.75 -19.18
CA LEU A 10 11.60 28.30 -19.29
C LEU A 10 12.05 27.67 -17.96
N VAL A 11 13.04 28.26 -17.28
CA VAL A 11 13.50 27.79 -15.96
C VAL A 11 12.38 27.87 -14.92
N THR A 12 11.66 28.99 -14.85
CA THR A 12 10.52 29.11 -13.91
C THR A 12 9.40 28.10 -14.19
N LEU A 13 9.10 27.82 -15.46
CA LEU A 13 8.10 26.82 -15.82
C LEU A 13 8.52 25.41 -15.39
N ILE A 14 9.79 25.05 -15.62
CA ILE A 14 10.34 23.75 -15.21
C ILE A 14 10.28 23.60 -13.68
N THR A 15 10.68 24.61 -12.89
CA THR A 15 10.65 24.52 -11.42
C THR A 15 9.22 24.41 -10.86
N VAL A 16 8.24 25.10 -11.46
CA VAL A 16 6.82 24.98 -11.09
C VAL A 16 6.27 23.59 -11.43
N LEU A 17 6.57 23.04 -12.61
CA LEU A 17 6.12 21.69 -12.98
C LEU A 17 6.74 20.62 -12.06
N SER A 18 8.02 20.75 -11.72
CA SER A 18 8.70 19.84 -10.78
C SER A 18 8.09 19.88 -9.37
N SER A 19 7.79 21.07 -8.84
CA SER A 19 7.21 21.20 -7.49
C SER A 19 5.77 20.71 -7.40
N VAL A 20 4.95 20.92 -8.44
CA VAL A 20 3.59 20.35 -8.53
C VAL A 20 3.60 18.83 -8.53
N ASN A 21 4.52 18.20 -9.27
CA ASN A 21 4.66 16.75 -9.28
C ASN A 21 5.11 16.21 -7.91
N ALA A 22 6.08 16.86 -7.26
CA ALA A 22 6.52 16.49 -5.92
C ALA A 22 5.39 16.61 -4.87
N PHE A 23 4.56 17.65 -4.94
CA PHE A 23 3.44 17.85 -4.02
C PHE A 23 2.29 16.83 -4.21
N ARG A 24 2.07 16.39 -5.45
CA ARG A 24 1.08 15.34 -5.77
C ARG A 24 1.53 13.95 -5.32
N GLN A 25 2.84 13.68 -5.29
CA GLN A 25 3.34 12.38 -4.90
C GLN A 25 3.00 12.09 -3.43
N GLN A 26 2.34 10.96 -3.20
CA GLN A 26 2.07 10.43 -1.88
C GLN A 26 2.67 9.05 -1.73
N THR A 27 3.19 8.73 -0.55
CA THR A 27 3.80 7.45 -0.21
C THR A 27 3.31 6.93 1.13
N VAL A 28 3.35 5.61 1.29
CA VAL A 28 2.99 4.88 2.50
C VAL A 28 3.87 3.65 2.63
N GLY A 29 4.33 3.34 3.84
CA GLY A 29 5.05 2.12 4.16
C GLY A 29 4.31 1.33 5.22
N VAL A 30 4.30 0.00 5.08
CA VAL A 30 3.71 -0.92 6.06
C VAL A 30 4.62 -2.11 6.30
N LYS A 31 4.64 -2.60 7.54
CA LYS A 31 5.32 -3.83 7.94
C LYS A 31 4.51 -4.59 8.98
N GLY A 32 4.83 -5.86 9.17
CA GLY A 32 4.24 -6.70 10.21
C GLY A 32 4.61 -8.17 10.02
N GLN A 33 3.93 -9.04 10.75
CA GLN A 33 4.09 -10.50 10.69
C GLN A 33 2.72 -11.18 10.63
N LEU A 34 2.58 -12.20 9.80
CA LEU A 34 1.39 -13.05 9.75
C LEU A 34 1.67 -14.39 10.43
N ILE A 35 0.75 -14.81 11.30
CA ILE A 35 0.77 -16.14 11.93
C ILE A 35 -0.59 -16.84 11.75
N CYS A 36 -0.61 -18.15 11.97
CA CYS A 36 -1.79 -19.00 11.95
C CYS A 36 -1.76 -19.92 13.17
N GLY A 37 -2.51 -19.53 14.21
CA GLY A 37 -2.34 -20.10 15.54
C GLY A 37 -0.91 -19.84 16.03
N ASN A 38 -0.15 -20.91 16.29
CA ASN A 38 1.23 -20.85 16.78
C ASN A 38 2.30 -20.97 15.67
N ARG A 39 1.92 -20.87 14.38
CA ARG A 39 2.83 -21.07 13.24
C ARG A 39 2.98 -19.79 12.42
N SER A 40 4.21 -19.47 12.03
CA SER A 40 4.49 -18.44 11.02
C SER A 40 3.79 -18.74 9.70
N LEU A 41 3.16 -17.73 9.11
CA LEU A 41 2.36 -17.89 7.89
C LEU A 41 3.14 -17.34 6.67
N ALA A 42 4.04 -18.18 6.17
CA ALA A 42 4.95 -17.87 5.05
C ALA A 42 4.25 -17.89 3.67
N ASN A 43 4.91 -17.33 2.63
CA ASN A 43 4.47 -17.36 1.23
C ASN A 43 3.04 -16.80 1.00
N THR A 44 2.54 -16.00 1.94
CA THR A 44 1.17 -15.48 1.96
C THR A 44 1.11 -14.15 1.25
N GLN A 45 0.14 -13.98 0.34
CA GLN A 45 0.08 -12.80 -0.52
C GLN A 45 -0.47 -11.61 0.27
N VAL A 46 0.31 -10.54 0.30
CA VAL A 46 -0.04 -9.25 0.92
C VAL A 46 -0.02 -8.18 -0.16
N LYS A 47 -1.04 -7.33 -0.22
CA LYS A 47 -1.16 -6.24 -1.20
C LYS A 47 -1.57 -4.94 -0.53
N LEU A 48 -0.96 -3.84 -0.96
CA LEU A 48 -1.29 -2.50 -0.53
C LEU A 48 -2.05 -1.80 -1.65
N TRP A 49 -3.21 -1.23 -1.33
CA TRP A 49 -4.11 -0.60 -2.31
C TRP A 49 -4.55 0.78 -1.86
N ASN A 50 -4.71 1.70 -2.80
CA ASN A 50 -5.40 2.97 -2.61
C ASN A 50 -6.87 2.83 -3.07
N LYS A 51 -7.81 3.01 -2.15
CA LYS A 51 -9.25 2.97 -2.39
C LYS A 51 -9.76 4.32 -2.91
N ASN A 52 -9.91 4.45 -4.22
CA ASN A 52 -10.32 5.72 -4.82
C ASN A 52 -11.82 5.97 -4.65
N LYS A 53 -12.19 7.21 -4.31
CA LYS A 53 -13.62 7.63 -4.21
C LYS A 53 -14.31 7.70 -5.58
N LEU A 54 -13.54 7.90 -6.64
CA LEU A 54 -13.98 8.00 -8.04
C LEU A 54 -12.97 7.27 -8.92
N GLY A 55 -13.45 6.49 -9.89
CA GLY A 55 -12.60 5.67 -10.76
C GLY A 55 -12.21 4.32 -10.13
N THR A 56 -11.14 3.72 -10.63
CA THR A 56 -10.62 2.41 -10.20
C THR A 56 -9.67 2.54 -9.02
N ASP A 57 -9.62 1.53 -8.15
CA ASP A 57 -8.60 1.42 -7.09
C ASP A 57 -7.19 1.21 -7.68
N ASP A 58 -6.17 1.78 -7.05
CA ASP A 58 -4.76 1.56 -7.44
C ASP A 58 -4.13 0.45 -6.60
N GLN A 59 -3.47 -0.53 -7.23
CA GLN A 59 -2.56 -1.43 -6.52
C GLN A 59 -1.21 -0.72 -6.33
N LEU A 60 -0.89 -0.33 -5.10
CA LEU A 60 0.34 0.40 -4.79
C LEU A 60 1.56 -0.53 -4.71
N ALA A 61 1.39 -1.73 -4.15
CA ALA A 61 2.43 -2.76 -4.09
C ALA A 61 1.84 -4.15 -3.79
N ALA A 62 2.60 -5.20 -4.07
CA ALA A 62 2.25 -6.59 -3.79
C ALA A 62 3.51 -7.39 -3.44
N ILE A 63 3.51 -8.12 -2.33
CA ILE A 63 4.61 -9.00 -1.90
C ILE A 63 4.06 -10.30 -1.30
N LYS A 64 4.94 -11.26 -1.01
CA LYS A 64 4.62 -12.41 -0.18
C LYS A 64 5.42 -12.38 1.12
N THR A 65 4.86 -12.97 2.18
CA THR A 65 5.56 -13.11 3.46
C THR A 65 6.78 -14.03 3.36
N ASP A 66 7.82 -13.72 4.14
CA ASP A 66 9.02 -14.55 4.28
C ASP A 66 8.73 -15.87 5.05
N ALA A 67 9.76 -16.70 5.24
CA ALA A 67 9.65 -17.97 5.98
C ALA A 67 9.17 -17.81 7.44
N ASN A 68 9.36 -16.64 8.04
CA ASN A 68 8.92 -16.30 9.38
C ASN A 68 7.55 -15.60 9.39
N GLY A 69 6.90 -15.43 8.24
CA GLY A 69 5.63 -14.71 8.11
C GLY A 69 5.76 -13.19 8.04
N ASN A 70 6.97 -12.64 8.02
CA ASN A 70 7.17 -11.18 7.99
C ASN A 70 6.83 -10.60 6.61
N PHE A 71 6.32 -9.38 6.61
CA PHE A 71 6.17 -8.55 5.41
C PHE A 71 6.64 -7.12 5.69
N LYS A 72 7.21 -6.49 4.67
CA LYS A 72 7.55 -5.05 4.66
C LYS A 72 7.45 -4.55 3.23
N MET A 73 6.61 -3.56 2.98
CA MET A 73 6.35 -3.02 1.64
C MET A 73 6.09 -1.52 1.70
N GLU A 74 6.47 -0.84 0.62
CA GLU A 74 6.17 0.57 0.36
C GLU A 74 5.35 0.69 -0.91
N GLY A 75 4.57 1.76 -1.03
CA GLY A 75 3.85 2.09 -2.24
C GLY A 75 3.47 3.57 -2.27
N GLY A 76 3.08 4.06 -3.45
CA GLY A 76 2.72 5.45 -3.62
C GLY A 76 2.10 5.76 -4.97
N VAL A 77 1.43 6.91 -5.06
CA VAL A 77 0.73 7.37 -6.27
C VAL A 77 0.73 8.91 -6.32
N GLY A 78 0.77 9.47 -7.53
CA GLY A 78 0.68 10.90 -7.77
C GLY A 78 -0.76 11.42 -7.72
N SER A 79 -1.36 11.55 -6.53
CA SER A 79 -2.76 11.96 -6.37
C SER A 79 -2.95 13.38 -5.80
N VAL A 80 -3.97 14.07 -6.31
CA VAL A 80 -4.43 15.35 -5.77
C VAL A 80 -5.15 15.12 -4.44
N PHE A 81 -6.05 14.13 -4.39
CA PHE A 81 -6.76 13.73 -3.16
C PHE A 81 -5.85 12.91 -2.24
N GLY A 82 -6.13 12.91 -0.95
CA GLY A 82 -5.45 12.01 0.01
C GLY A 82 -5.72 10.54 -0.33
N MET A 83 -4.70 9.69 -0.20
CA MET A 83 -4.89 8.23 -0.33
C MET A 83 -5.83 7.70 0.77
N ASN A 84 -6.56 6.64 0.44
CA ASN A 84 -7.32 5.84 1.41
C ASN A 84 -6.74 4.42 1.37
N VAL A 85 -5.75 4.14 2.23
CA VAL A 85 -4.89 2.98 2.06
C VAL A 85 -5.46 1.76 2.76
N VAL A 86 -5.53 0.62 2.07
CA VAL A 86 -5.93 -0.67 2.64
C VAL A 86 -4.88 -1.76 2.38
N LEU A 87 -4.64 -2.58 3.40
CA LEU A 87 -3.87 -3.81 3.34
C LEU A 87 -4.82 -4.97 3.04
N LYS A 88 -4.58 -5.70 1.95
CA LYS A 88 -5.31 -6.93 1.60
C LYS A 88 -4.41 -8.13 1.83
N ILE A 89 -4.87 -9.11 2.60
CA ILE A 89 -4.13 -10.33 2.95
C ILE A 89 -4.92 -11.53 2.41
N TYR A 90 -4.28 -12.39 1.63
CA TYR A 90 -4.90 -13.55 0.97
C TYR A 90 -4.23 -14.83 1.51
N HIS A 91 -4.98 -15.65 2.25
CA HIS A 91 -4.44 -16.78 3.01
C HIS A 91 -5.38 -17.99 3.11
N ASP A 92 -4.79 -19.15 3.42
CA ASP A 92 -5.52 -20.42 3.62
C ASP A 92 -5.40 -20.95 5.06
N CYS A 93 -5.04 -20.08 6.01
CA CYS A 93 -4.98 -20.43 7.44
C CYS A 93 -6.31 -21.05 7.92
N ASP A 94 -6.20 -22.28 8.47
CA ASP A 94 -7.29 -23.15 8.94
C ASP A 94 -8.49 -23.28 7.98
N ASP A 95 -8.23 -23.17 6.68
CA ASP A 95 -9.28 -23.12 5.67
C ASP A 95 -9.59 -24.47 5.00
N GLY A 96 -8.68 -25.45 5.11
CA GLY A 96 -8.81 -26.78 4.54
C GLY A 96 -8.65 -26.81 3.02
N ILE A 97 -9.24 -27.81 2.35
CA ILE A 97 -9.26 -27.90 0.88
C ILE A 97 -10.51 -27.20 0.37
N LYS A 98 -10.44 -25.89 0.16
CA LYS A 98 -11.51 -25.08 -0.42
C LYS A 98 -10.98 -24.26 -1.60
N PRO A 99 -11.81 -23.99 -2.62
CA PRO A 99 -11.41 -23.10 -3.70
C PRO A 99 -11.26 -21.67 -3.18
N CYS A 100 -10.24 -20.99 -3.69
CA CYS A 100 -9.96 -19.57 -3.49
C CYS A 100 -9.58 -19.20 -2.05
N GLN A 101 -8.75 -18.18 -1.86
CA GLN A 101 -8.17 -17.88 -0.54
C GLN A 101 -9.13 -17.03 0.32
N ARG A 102 -9.02 -17.12 1.65
CA ARG A 102 -9.62 -16.14 2.59
C ARG A 102 -8.95 -14.79 2.34
N LYS A 103 -9.73 -13.72 2.26
CA LYS A 103 -9.26 -12.36 1.97
C LYS A 103 -9.70 -11.39 3.07
N VAL A 104 -8.73 -10.96 3.87
CA VAL A 104 -8.90 -9.92 4.90
C VAL A 104 -8.53 -8.57 4.31
N VAL A 105 -9.29 -7.52 4.63
CA VAL A 105 -9.03 -6.13 4.21
C VAL A 105 -8.98 -5.23 5.45
N LEU A 106 -7.83 -4.61 5.71
CA LEU A 106 -7.59 -3.74 6.86
C LEU A 106 -7.25 -2.33 6.40
N GLY A 107 -7.89 -1.31 6.99
CA GLY A 107 -7.52 0.08 6.76
C GLY A 107 -6.18 0.42 7.43
N ILE A 108 -5.30 1.11 6.70
CA ILE A 108 -4.13 1.78 7.29
C ILE A 108 -4.58 3.19 7.68
N PRO A 109 -4.19 3.72 8.85
CA PRO A 109 -4.46 5.11 9.21
C PRO A 109 -3.96 6.09 8.13
N ASN A 110 -4.52 7.30 8.08
CA ASN A 110 -4.07 8.36 7.16
C ASN A 110 -2.91 9.19 7.72
N ASP A 111 -2.58 9.02 9.01
CA ASP A 111 -1.19 9.08 9.45
C ASP A 111 -0.34 8.05 8.67
N TYR A 112 0.98 8.14 8.75
CA TYR A 112 1.92 7.35 7.93
C TYR A 112 1.89 7.65 6.42
N VAL A 113 0.73 7.89 5.81
CA VAL A 113 0.63 8.50 4.49
C VAL A 113 1.33 9.86 4.50
N SER A 114 2.24 10.07 3.55
CA SER A 114 3.11 11.24 3.49
C SER A 114 3.13 11.83 2.08
N ARG A 115 3.06 13.16 1.94
CA ARG A 115 3.29 13.86 0.65
C ARG A 115 4.78 14.00 0.39
N SER A 116 5.39 12.91 -0.04
CA SER A 116 6.84 12.78 -0.25
C SER A 116 7.13 11.68 -1.27
N SER A 117 8.27 11.80 -1.96
CA SER A 117 8.78 10.77 -2.88
C SER A 117 9.22 9.48 -2.19
N ASN A 118 9.63 9.57 -0.92
CA ASN A 118 10.06 8.46 -0.09
C ASN A 118 9.15 8.32 1.14
N VAL A 119 8.96 7.09 1.63
CA VAL A 119 8.24 6.82 2.88
C VAL A 119 8.96 7.46 4.06
N GLN A 120 8.25 8.26 4.86
CA GLN A 120 8.81 8.93 6.05
C GLN A 120 8.71 8.07 7.32
N ARG A 121 7.70 7.19 7.40
CA ARG A 121 7.43 6.32 8.54
C ARG A 121 6.63 5.11 8.09
N TYR A 122 6.88 3.96 8.71
CA TYR A 122 6.13 2.73 8.46
C TYR A 122 5.02 2.58 9.49
N PHE A 123 3.81 2.23 9.03
CA PHE A 123 2.81 1.65 9.91
C PHE A 123 3.28 0.24 10.30
N ASP A 124 3.39 -0.01 11.60
CA ASP A 124 3.67 -1.34 12.14
C ASP A 124 2.33 -2.01 12.47
N ALA A 125 1.94 -2.97 11.66
CA ALA A 125 0.72 -3.76 11.88
C ALA A 125 0.90 -4.81 12.99
N GLY A 126 2.11 -4.95 13.57
CA GLY A 126 2.42 -5.94 14.58
C GLY A 126 2.31 -7.37 14.05
N ILE A 127 1.87 -8.27 14.94
CA ILE A 127 1.65 -9.69 14.62
C ILE A 127 0.15 -9.93 14.44
N LEU A 128 -0.27 -10.30 13.24
CA LEU A 128 -1.67 -10.56 12.89
C LEU A 128 -1.91 -12.07 12.79
N ASN A 129 -2.76 -12.60 13.69
CA ASN A 129 -3.13 -14.02 13.68
C ASN A 129 -4.34 -14.28 12.75
N MET A 130 -4.06 -14.88 11.59
CA MET A 130 -5.04 -15.21 10.55
C MET A 130 -5.96 -16.40 10.90
N GLN A 131 -5.78 -17.02 12.08
CA GLN A 131 -6.73 -17.99 12.64
C GLN A 131 -8.03 -17.30 13.09
N PHE A 132 -7.97 -16.03 13.46
CA PHE A 132 -9.17 -15.23 13.69
C PHE A 132 -9.98 -15.11 12.39
N LYS A 133 -11.31 -15.05 12.50
CA LYS A 133 -12.19 -14.72 11.38
C LYS A 133 -12.52 -13.24 11.46
N PHE A 134 -11.99 -12.47 10.52
CA PHE A 134 -12.15 -11.02 10.54
C PHE A 134 -13.59 -10.61 10.17
N PRO A 135 -14.11 -9.50 10.73
CA PRO A 135 -15.28 -8.85 10.17
C PRO A 135 -15.06 -8.54 8.68
N ASP A 136 -16.11 -8.71 7.88
CA ASP A 136 -16.10 -8.46 6.43
C ASP A 136 -15.02 -9.24 5.63
N GLU A 137 -14.56 -10.36 6.18
CA GLU A 137 -13.66 -11.29 5.49
C GLU A 137 -14.38 -12.00 4.33
N GLU A 138 -13.81 -11.88 3.13
CA GLU A 138 -14.34 -12.46 1.90
C GLU A 138 -13.52 -13.68 1.45
N ARG A 139 -13.91 -14.32 0.35
CA ARG A 139 -13.04 -15.24 -0.42
C ARG A 139 -12.66 -14.60 -1.74
N SER A 140 -11.45 -14.86 -2.24
CA SER A 140 -11.00 -14.33 -3.53
C SER A 140 -10.17 -15.34 -4.32
N CYS A 141 -10.56 -15.52 -5.58
CA CYS A 141 -9.93 -16.41 -6.54
C CYS A 141 -8.90 -15.67 -7.42
N ILE A 142 -8.77 -14.35 -7.23
CA ILE A 142 -7.96 -13.44 -8.03
C ILE A 142 -7.06 -12.71 -7.04
N ASN A 143 -5.76 -12.98 -7.12
CA ASN A 143 -4.76 -12.39 -6.25
C ASN A 143 -4.26 -11.07 -6.84
#